data_AF-A0A0Q0UXM8-F1
#
_entry.id   AF-A0A0Q0UXM8-F1
#
_cell.length_a   1.000
_cell.length_b   1.000
_cell.length_c   1.000
_cell.angle_alpha   90.00
_cell.angle_beta   90.00
_cell.angle_gamma   90.00
#
_symmetry.space_group_name_H-M   'P 1'
#
loop_
_entity.id
_entity.type
_entity.pdbx_description
1 polymer ?
#
loop_
_entity_poly.entity_id
_entity_poly.type
_entity_poly.pdbx_seq_one_letter_code
_entity_poly.pdbx_strand_id
1 'polypeptide(L)'
;MENQNINLCACCAHHYESIDIFCNTCGYPLQGTKQQQDAFIANRTVKEIDLVDLKKKIESARNSLYIITAFLGISGLFGLFFIKEGDDLFYYLISYVILVGAFLAFAVWSKTKPASALISGLSLYVIVQLLNIIADPATLFSGIIIKVLIIAYLIKGIIAVLEVDKIKKELNIK
;
A
#
# COMPACT_ATOMS: atom_id res chain seq x y z
N MET A 1 43.18 12.35 -31.41
CA MET A 1 41.86 12.32 -30.77
C MET A 1 41.97 11.33 -29.63
N GLU A 2 42.05 11.84 -28.41
CA GLU A 2 42.43 11.06 -27.22
C GLU A 2 41.31 10.07 -26.89
N ASN A 3 41.67 8.80 -26.82
CA ASN A 3 40.78 7.67 -26.59
C ASN A 3 40.33 7.72 -25.13
N GLN A 4 39.22 8.41 -24.84
CA GLN A 4 38.65 8.46 -23.49
C GLN A 4 38.21 7.06 -23.10
N ASN A 5 38.98 6.38 -22.25
CA ASN A 5 38.55 5.16 -21.59
C ASN A 5 37.33 5.50 -20.73
N ILE A 6 36.14 5.15 -21.23
CA ILE A 6 34.88 5.36 -20.52
C ILE A 6 34.81 4.33 -19.39
N ASN A 7 35.01 4.79 -18.16
CA ASN A 7 34.85 3.95 -16.98
C ASN A 7 33.38 3.92 -16.56
N LEU A 8 32.74 2.75 -16.60
CA LEU A 8 31.33 2.56 -16.28
C LEU A 8 31.17 1.72 -15.02
N CYS A 9 30.30 2.16 -14.10
CA CYS A 9 29.97 1.42 -12.90
C CYS A 9 29.32 0.08 -13.24
N ALA A 10 29.84 -1.03 -12.70
CA ALA A 10 29.30 -2.37 -12.93
C ALA A 10 27.86 -2.58 -12.41
N CYS A 11 27.38 -1.74 -11.48
CA CYS A 11 26.04 -1.86 -10.91
C CYS A 11 24.99 -1.00 -11.61
N CYS A 12 25.31 0.25 -11.96
CA CYS A 12 24.32 1.20 -12.49
C CYS A 12 24.69 1.80 -13.86
N ALA A 13 25.82 1.39 -14.44
CA ALA A 13 26.35 1.92 -15.70
C ALA A 13 26.59 3.44 -15.73
N HIS A 14 26.65 4.10 -14.56
CA HIS A 14 27.02 5.51 -14.49
C HIS A 14 28.53 5.69 -14.76
N HIS A 15 28.89 6.77 -15.44
CA HIS A 15 30.29 7.13 -15.66
C HIS A 15 30.96 7.53 -14.34
N TYR A 16 32.22 7.16 -14.14
CA TYR A 16 32.97 7.52 -12.94
C TYR A 16 34.42 7.89 -13.28
N GLU A 17 35.06 8.65 -12.39
CA GLU A 17 36.49 8.99 -12.52
C GLU A 17 37.34 7.89 -11.89
N SER A 18 38.51 7.56 -12.45
CA SER A 18 39.35 6.47 -11.93
C SER A 18 39.78 6.64 -10.47
N ILE A 19 39.73 7.86 -9.94
CA ILE A 19 40.03 8.17 -8.54
C ILE A 19 38.85 7.89 -7.59
N ASP A 20 37.63 7.71 -8.10
CA ASP A 20 36.44 7.49 -7.29
C ASP A 20 36.51 6.14 -6.56
N ILE A 21 36.38 6.18 -5.23
CA ILE A 21 36.33 4.99 -4.38
C ILE A 21 34.94 4.34 -4.45
N PHE A 22 33.89 5.17 -4.54
CA PHE A 22 32.48 4.75 -4.63
C PHE A 22 31.79 5.46 -5.79
N CYS A 23 30.83 4.79 -6.41
CA CYS A 23 29.97 5.42 -7.40
C CYS A 23 29.10 6.50 -6.74
N ASN A 24 29.21 7.74 -7.22
CA ASN A 24 28.46 8.90 -6.73
C ASN A 24 26.92 8.80 -6.87
N THR A 25 26.43 7.87 -7.69
CA THR A 25 25.01 7.70 -7.99
C THR A 25 24.41 6.56 -7.19
N CYS A 26 25.03 5.38 -7.24
CA CYS A 26 24.48 4.18 -6.61
C CYS A 26 25.20 3.75 -5.34
N GLY A 27 26.39 4.26 -5.04
CA GLY A 27 27.18 3.86 -3.87
C GLY A 27 28.02 2.59 -4.05
N TYR A 28 28.08 2.01 -5.26
CA TYR A 28 28.87 0.81 -5.55
C TYR A 28 30.37 1.02 -5.27
N PRO A 29 31.07 0.09 -4.58
CA PRO A 29 32.49 0.24 -4.24
C PRO A 29 33.39 -0.06 -5.45
N LEU A 30 33.77 0.98 -6.19
CA LEU A 30 34.53 0.89 -7.44
C LEU A 30 35.93 0.32 -7.22
N GLN A 31 36.61 0.76 -6.15
CA GLN A 31 37.94 0.28 -5.76
C GLN A 31 37.90 -0.75 -4.61
N GLY A 32 36.71 -1.27 -4.29
CA GLY A 32 36.53 -2.27 -3.23
C GLY A 32 37.07 -3.64 -3.62
N THR A 33 37.23 -4.52 -2.63
CA THR A 33 37.54 -5.93 -2.89
C THR A 33 36.38 -6.61 -3.61
N LYS A 34 36.64 -7.71 -4.32
CA LYS A 34 35.59 -8.52 -4.96
C LYS A 34 34.48 -8.91 -3.97
N GLN A 35 34.86 -9.22 -2.72
CA GLN A 35 33.90 -9.52 -1.64
C GLN A 35 32.99 -8.33 -1.31
N GLN A 36 33.52 -7.10 -1.24
CA GLN A 36 32.73 -5.90 -1.00
C GLN A 36 31.79 -5.58 -2.17
N GLN A 37 32.27 -5.75 -3.40
CA GLN A 37 31.48 -5.56 -4.61
C GLN A 37 30.33 -6.57 -4.72
N ASP A 38 30.62 -7.85 -4.50
CA ASP A 38 29.63 -8.94 -4.53
C ASP A 38 28.59 -8.75 -3.41
N ALA A 39 29.02 -8.39 -2.20
CA ALA A 39 28.13 -8.10 -1.08
C ALA A 39 27.21 -6.89 -1.37
N PHE A 40 27.72 -5.85 -2.03
CA PHE A 40 26.91 -4.70 -2.43
C PHE A 40 25.81 -5.10 -3.42
N ILE A 41 26.18 -5.85 -4.48
CA ILE A 41 25.23 -6.33 -5.48
C ILE A 41 24.18 -7.24 -4.84
N ALA A 42 24.60 -8.18 -4.00
CA ALA A 42 23.69 -9.08 -3.30
C ALA A 42 22.67 -8.32 -2.44
N ASN A 43 23.12 -7.36 -1.63
CA ASN A 43 22.24 -6.54 -0.79
C ASN A 43 21.23 -5.73 -1.61
N ARG A 44 21.66 -5.19 -2.76
CA ARG A 44 20.77 -4.47 -3.68
C ARG A 44 19.72 -5.40 -4.29
N THR A 45 20.14 -6.57 -4.79
CA THR A 45 19.23 -7.56 -5.37
C THR A 45 18.16 -8.01 -4.38
N VAL A 46 18.54 -8.25 -3.11
CA VAL A 46 17.57 -8.61 -2.05
C VAL A 46 16.53 -7.50 -1.87
N LYS A 47 16.96 -6.24 -1.77
CA LYS A 47 16.05 -5.09 -1.65
C LYS A 47 15.12 -4.93 -2.86
N GLU A 48 15.62 -5.20 -4.07
CA GLU A 48 14.81 -5.16 -5.30
C GLU A 48 13.74 -6.27 -5.31
N ILE A 49 14.07 -7.46 -4.79
CA ILE A 49 13.10 -8.55 -4.58
C ILE A 49 12.05 -8.14 -3.53
N ASP A 50 12.48 -7.57 -2.41
CA ASP A 50 11.58 -7.08 -1.36
C ASP A 50 10.60 -6.04 -1.91
N LEU A 51 11.05 -5.12 -2.77
CA LEU A 51 10.17 -4.14 -3.42
C LEU A 51 9.05 -4.80 -4.25
N VAL A 52 9.32 -5.91 -4.92
CA VAL A 52 8.30 -6.65 -5.69
C VAL A 52 7.26 -7.25 -4.77
N ASP A 53 7.67 -7.86 -3.66
CA ASP A 53 6.76 -8.48 -2.72
C ASP A 53 5.97 -7.45 -1.90
N LEU A 54 6.57 -6.33 -1.54
CA LEU A 54 5.87 -5.22 -0.90
C LEU A 54 4.80 -4.62 -1.83
N LYS A 55 5.09 -4.46 -3.13
CA LYS A 55 4.07 -4.04 -4.11
C LYS A 55 2.86 -4.98 -4.12
N LYS A 56 3.07 -6.30 -4.10
CA LYS A 56 1.96 -7.27 -4.00
C LYS A 56 1.15 -7.09 -2.72
N LYS A 57 1.79 -6.83 -1.57
CA LYS A 57 1.09 -6.54 -0.30
C LYS A 57 0.23 -5.28 -0.39
N ILE A 58 0.75 -4.21 -1.03
CA ILE A 58 0.00 -2.98 -1.27
C ILE A 58 -1.23 -3.25 -2.16
N GLU A 59 -1.06 -4.05 -3.22
CA GLU A 59 -2.18 -4.40 -4.10
C GLU A 59 -3.25 -5.24 -3.39
N SER A 60 -2.84 -6.19 -2.55
CA SER A 60 -3.76 -6.97 -1.72
C SER A 60 -4.54 -6.09 -0.73
N ALA A 61 -3.87 -5.12 -0.10
CA ALA A 61 -4.53 -4.15 0.78
C ALA A 61 -5.51 -3.25 0.01
N ARG A 62 -5.15 -2.80 -1.20
CA ARG A 62 -6.07 -2.08 -2.10
C ARG A 62 -7.30 -2.91 -2.44
N ASN A 63 -7.11 -4.20 -2.75
CA ASN A 63 -8.22 -5.11 -3.03
C ASN A 63 -9.17 -5.24 -1.84
N SER A 64 -8.65 -5.13 -0.61
CA SER A 64 -9.49 -5.10 0.60
C SER A 64 -10.43 -3.89 0.63
N LEU A 65 -10.05 -2.72 0.11
CA LEU A 65 -10.96 -1.57 -0.02
C LEU A 65 -12.10 -1.85 -1.02
N TYR A 66 -11.82 -2.54 -2.13
CA TYR A 66 -12.87 -2.98 -3.06
C TYR A 66 -13.79 -4.03 -2.41
N ILE A 67 -13.24 -4.95 -1.62
CA ILE A 67 -14.03 -5.94 -0.87
C ILE A 67 -14.95 -5.24 0.13
N ILE A 68 -14.46 -4.24 0.88
CA ILE A 68 -15.30 -3.44 1.78
C ILE A 68 -16.42 -2.74 0.99
N THR A 69 -16.08 -2.14 -0.15
CA THR A 69 -17.05 -1.45 -1.01
C THR A 69 -18.16 -2.39 -1.47
N ALA A 70 -17.80 -3.58 -1.97
CA ALA A 70 -18.75 -4.59 -2.40
C ALA A 70 -19.61 -5.10 -1.24
N PHE A 71 -18.98 -5.38 -0.09
CA PHE A 71 -19.68 -5.83 1.11
C PHE A 71 -20.70 -4.79 1.59
N LEU A 72 -20.30 -3.52 1.72
CA LEU A 72 -21.20 -2.44 2.09
C LEU A 72 -22.33 -2.25 1.08
N GLY A 73 -22.04 -2.35 -0.22
CA GLY A 73 -23.06 -2.27 -1.26
C GLY A 73 -24.10 -3.38 -1.13
N ILE A 74 -23.66 -4.63 -0.95
CA ILE A 74 -24.54 -5.78 -0.76
C ILE A 74 -25.34 -5.64 0.55
N SER A 75 -24.69 -5.28 1.67
CA SER A 75 -25.39 -5.05 2.94
C SER A 75 -26.43 -3.94 2.85
N GLY A 76 -26.12 -2.86 2.13
CA GLY A 76 -27.06 -1.77 1.85
C GLY A 76 -28.27 -2.25 1.08
N LEU A 77 -28.07 -3.01 0.00
CA LEU A 77 -29.17 -3.59 -0.77
C LEU A 77 -30.02 -4.56 0.06
N PHE A 78 -29.39 -5.40 0.89
CA PHE A 78 -30.10 -6.32 1.77
C PHE A 78 -30.97 -5.60 2.79
N GLY A 79 -30.51 -4.48 3.35
CA GLY A 79 -31.30 -3.71 4.33
C GLY A 79 -32.58 -3.13 3.75
N LEU A 80 -32.65 -2.88 2.43
CA LEU A 80 -33.87 -2.38 1.78
C LEU A 80 -35.06 -3.34 1.91
N PHE A 81 -34.82 -4.65 2.07
CA PHE A 81 -35.89 -5.63 2.26
C PHE A 81 -36.50 -5.60 3.67
N PHE A 82 -35.83 -4.99 4.64
CA PHE A 82 -36.25 -5.00 6.06
C PHE A 82 -36.78 -3.64 6.53
N ILE A 83 -36.55 -2.57 5.77
CA ILE A 83 -37.00 -1.21 6.12
C ILE A 83 -38.44 -1.01 5.65
N LYS A 84 -39.29 -0.50 6.55
CA LYS A 84 -40.67 -0.11 6.22
C LYS A 84 -40.68 1.29 5.57
N GLU A 85 -41.60 1.52 4.65
CA GLU A 85 -41.67 2.76 3.85
C GLU A 85 -41.79 4.02 4.72
N GLY A 86 -41.09 5.09 4.32
CA GLY A 86 -41.07 6.39 5.00
C GLY A 86 -39.73 7.12 4.88
N ASP A 87 -39.54 8.19 5.66
CA ASP A 87 -38.31 9.01 5.70
C ASP A 87 -37.05 8.19 6.09
N ASP A 88 -37.23 7.09 6.82
CA ASP A 88 -36.16 6.17 7.22
C ASP A 88 -35.47 5.52 6.01
N LEU A 89 -36.21 5.26 4.92
CA LEU A 89 -35.66 4.66 3.70
C LEU A 89 -34.69 5.61 3.00
N PHE A 90 -35.07 6.88 2.88
CA PHE A 90 -34.25 7.89 2.21
C PHE A 90 -32.95 8.14 2.97
N TYR A 91 -33.03 8.30 4.29
CA TYR A 91 -31.86 8.48 5.17
C TYR A 91 -30.92 7.28 5.13
N TYR A 92 -31.47 6.06 5.12
CA TYR A 92 -30.69 4.84 5.01
C TYR A 92 -29.94 4.76 3.68
N LEU A 93 -30.64 4.99 2.55
CA LEU A 93 -30.07 4.93 1.21
C LEU A 93 -28.93 5.93 1.03
N ILE A 94 -29.15 7.20 1.41
CA ILE A 94 -28.13 8.24 1.20
C ILE A 94 -26.87 7.95 2.04
N SER A 95 -27.04 7.47 3.27
CA SER A 95 -25.93 7.08 4.15
C SER A 95 -25.09 5.96 3.54
N TYR A 96 -25.74 4.91 3.00
CA TYR A 96 -25.03 3.80 2.35
C TYR A 96 -24.37 4.21 1.04
N VAL A 97 -25.01 5.04 0.22
CA VAL A 97 -24.42 5.56 -1.02
C VAL A 97 -23.15 6.37 -0.73
N ILE A 98 -23.18 7.25 0.29
CA ILE A 98 -22.02 8.02 0.71
C ILE A 98 -20.89 7.10 1.18
N LEU A 99 -21.19 6.11 2.03
CA LEU A 99 -20.19 5.17 2.53
C LEU A 99 -19.57 4.32 1.42
N VAL A 100 -20.37 3.73 0.54
CA VAL A 100 -19.90 2.95 -0.61
C VAL A 100 -19.05 3.84 -1.52
N GLY A 101 -19.52 5.05 -1.81
CA GLY A 101 -18.79 6.04 -2.61
C GLY A 101 -17.43 6.41 -1.99
N ALA A 102 -17.37 6.60 -0.67
CA ALA A 102 -16.15 6.93 0.04
C ALA A 102 -15.11 5.79 -0.03
N PHE A 103 -15.51 4.54 0.25
CA PHE A 103 -14.61 3.39 0.16
C PHE A 103 -14.17 3.12 -1.28
N LEU A 104 -15.05 3.29 -2.26
CA LEU A 104 -14.69 3.19 -3.68
C LEU A 104 -13.69 4.27 -4.07
N ALA A 105 -13.90 5.52 -3.62
CA ALA A 105 -12.97 6.62 -3.86
C ALA A 105 -11.59 6.32 -3.27
N PHE A 106 -11.51 5.79 -2.04
CA PHE A 106 -10.24 5.36 -1.45
C PHE A 106 -9.61 4.21 -2.25
N ALA A 107 -10.39 3.22 -2.69
CA ALA A 107 -9.90 2.10 -3.48
C ALA A 107 -9.27 2.57 -4.80
N VAL A 108 -9.89 3.53 -5.49
CA VAL A 108 -9.36 4.13 -6.73
C VAL A 108 -8.16 5.03 -6.44
N TRP A 109 -8.26 5.90 -5.43
CA TRP A 109 -7.21 6.86 -5.08
C TRP A 109 -5.91 6.17 -4.64
N SER A 110 -6.02 4.99 -4.03
CA SER A 110 -4.88 4.18 -3.61
C SER A 110 -3.90 3.81 -4.74
N LYS A 111 -4.34 3.85 -6.01
CA LYS A 111 -3.46 3.64 -7.18
C LYS A 111 -2.38 4.71 -7.31
N THR A 112 -2.64 5.91 -6.82
CA THR A 112 -1.73 7.06 -6.91
C THR A 112 -1.15 7.46 -5.55
N LYS A 113 -1.95 7.37 -4.48
CA LYS A 113 -1.56 7.73 -3.11
C LYS A 113 -1.94 6.61 -2.13
N PRO A 114 -1.25 5.46 -2.17
CA PRO A 114 -1.63 4.27 -1.42
C PRO A 114 -1.63 4.50 0.09
N ALA A 115 -0.60 5.17 0.66
CA ALA A 115 -0.55 5.44 2.10
C ALA A 115 -1.78 6.24 2.57
N SER A 116 -2.04 7.40 1.96
CA SER A 116 -3.16 8.27 2.34
C SER A 116 -4.49 7.54 2.21
N ALA A 117 -4.73 6.84 1.09
CA ALA A 117 -5.99 6.12 0.87
C ALA A 117 -6.21 4.96 1.84
N LEU A 118 -5.18 4.17 2.13
CA LEU A 118 -5.28 3.04 3.07
C LEU A 118 -5.49 3.51 4.51
N ILE A 119 -4.81 4.57 4.93
CA ILE A 119 -5.01 5.18 6.26
C ILE A 119 -6.43 5.73 6.37
N SER A 120 -6.88 6.54 5.40
CA SER A 120 -8.24 7.09 5.40
C SER A 120 -9.31 5.99 5.39
N GLY A 121 -9.13 4.95 4.58
CA GLY A 121 -10.02 3.80 4.54
C GLY A 121 -10.07 3.04 5.86
N LEU A 122 -8.93 2.80 6.50
CA LEU A 122 -8.86 2.16 7.81
C LEU A 122 -9.54 3.02 8.89
N SER A 123 -9.27 4.33 8.91
CA SER A 123 -9.88 5.25 9.87
C SER A 123 -11.41 5.27 9.72
N LEU A 124 -11.91 5.44 8.50
CA LEU A 124 -13.35 5.44 8.25
C LEU A 124 -13.98 4.10 8.63
N TYR A 125 -13.32 2.99 8.30
CA TYR A 125 -13.80 1.65 8.63
C TYR A 125 -13.94 1.46 10.14
N VAL A 126 -12.91 1.84 10.91
CA VAL A 126 -12.95 1.76 12.37
C VAL A 126 -14.07 2.63 12.93
N ILE A 127 -14.23 3.86 12.44
CA ILE A 127 -15.33 4.76 12.87
C ILE A 127 -16.69 4.09 12.63
N VAL A 128 -16.92 3.54 11.44
CA VAL A 128 -18.18 2.84 11.11
C VAL A 128 -18.41 1.65 12.04
N GLN A 129 -17.37 0.87 12.36
CA GLN A 129 -17.52 -0.26 13.29
C GLN A 129 -17.86 0.22 14.71
N LEU A 130 -17.23 1.30 15.19
CA LEU A 130 -17.54 1.87 16.50
C LEU A 130 -18.99 2.37 16.59
N LEU A 131 -19.48 3.04 15.54
CA LEU A 131 -20.88 3.48 15.48
C LEU A 131 -21.85 2.29 15.49
N ASN A 132 -21.54 1.21 14.75
CA ASN A 132 -22.36 0.00 14.76
C ASN A 132 -22.39 -0.70 16.12
N ILE A 133 -21.27 -0.72 16.85
CA ILE A 133 -21.21 -1.30 18.20
C ILE A 133 -22.09 -0.50 19.17
N ILE A 134 -22.13 0.83 19.05
CA ILE A 134 -22.98 1.70 19.87
C ILE A 134 -24.47 1.46 19.54
N ALA A 135 -24.80 1.25 18.27
CA ALA A 135 -26.17 1.01 17.82
C ALA A 135 -26.67 -0.40 18.23
N ASP A 136 -25.85 -1.44 18.03
CA ASP A 136 -26.14 -2.81 18.44
C ASP A 136 -24.82 -3.56 18.72
N PRO A 137 -24.51 -3.86 20.00
CA PRO A 137 -23.31 -4.60 20.39
C PRO A 137 -23.20 -6.01 19.78
N ALA A 138 -24.32 -6.65 19.41
CA ALA A 138 -24.31 -7.97 18.78
C ALA A 138 -23.59 -7.96 17.41
N THR A 139 -23.54 -6.79 16.75
CA THR A 139 -22.84 -6.60 15.48
C THR A 139 -21.32 -6.80 15.59
N LEU A 140 -20.74 -6.71 16.80
CA LEU A 140 -19.32 -6.95 17.04
C LEU A 140 -18.93 -8.40 16.69
N PHE A 141 -19.75 -9.35 17.11
CA PHE A 141 -19.50 -10.78 16.94
C PHE A 141 -19.87 -11.28 15.54
N SER A 142 -20.84 -10.62 14.89
CA SER A 142 -21.23 -10.95 13.52
C SER A 142 -20.13 -10.61 12.51
N GLY A 143 -19.72 -11.61 11.73
CA GLY A 143 -18.71 -11.44 10.68
C GLY A 143 -17.31 -11.07 11.20
N ILE A 144 -17.01 -11.30 12.48
CA ILE A 144 -15.76 -10.87 13.12
C ILE A 144 -14.49 -11.32 12.38
N ILE A 145 -14.52 -12.53 11.81
CA ILE A 145 -13.41 -13.09 11.01
C ILE A 145 -13.10 -12.18 9.82
N ILE A 146 -14.13 -11.77 9.06
CA ILE A 146 -13.98 -10.90 7.90
C ILE A 146 -13.47 -9.52 8.33
N LYS A 147 -14.01 -8.98 9.43
CA LYS A 147 -13.59 -7.67 9.95
C LYS A 147 -12.11 -7.65 10.34
N VAL A 148 -11.66 -8.70 11.05
CA VAL A 148 -10.25 -8.85 11.45
C VAL A 148 -9.36 -9.00 10.22
N LEU A 149 -9.75 -9.80 9.24
CA LEU A 149 -8.99 -9.96 8.00
C LEU A 149 -8.85 -8.63 7.26
N ILE A 150 -9.93 -7.86 7.10
CA ILE A 150 -9.91 -6.54 6.47
C ILE A 150 -8.91 -5.62 7.16
N ILE A 151 -8.99 -5.50 8.49
CA ILE A 151 -8.09 -4.64 9.27
C ILE A 151 -6.64 -5.11 9.11
N ALA A 152 -6.39 -6.42 9.19
CA ALA A 152 -5.05 -6.98 9.04
C ALA A 152 -4.46 -6.69 7.65
N TYR A 153 -5.24 -6.82 6.58
CA TYR A 153 -4.77 -6.50 5.22
C TYR A 153 -4.50 -5.01 5.05
N LEU A 154 -5.37 -4.13 5.56
CA LEU A 154 -5.15 -2.68 5.50
C LEU A 154 -3.87 -2.27 6.26
N ILE A 155 -3.67 -2.75 7.48
CA ILE A 155 -2.46 -2.46 8.27
C ILE A 155 -1.21 -2.99 7.56
N LYS A 156 -1.23 -4.23 7.07
CA LYS A 156 -0.10 -4.80 6.31
C LYS A 156 0.21 -3.98 5.06
N GLY A 157 -0.83 -3.48 4.38
CA GLY A 157 -0.68 -2.56 3.24
C GLY A 157 0.02 -1.26 3.62
N ILE A 158 -0.42 -0.62 4.70
CA ILE A 158 0.17 0.64 5.18
C ILE A 158 1.65 0.45 5.50
N ILE A 159 2.00 -0.61 6.25
CA ILE A 159 3.39 -0.94 6.57
C ILE A 159 4.20 -1.18 5.28
N ALA A 160 3.64 -1.91 4.32
CA ALA A 160 4.32 -2.18 3.05
C ALA A 160 4.60 -0.90 2.24
N VAL A 161 3.70 0.10 2.25
CA VAL A 161 3.96 1.39 1.59
C VAL A 161 5.14 2.11 2.25
N LEU A 162 5.17 2.17 3.58
CA LEU A 162 6.26 2.82 4.32
C LEU A 162 7.61 2.15 4.07
N GLU A 163 7.61 0.83 3.95
CA GLU A 163 8.81 0.04 3.66
C GLU A 163 9.31 0.24 2.22
N VAL A 164 8.40 0.32 1.24
CA VAL A 164 8.75 0.70 -0.15
C VAL A 164 9.41 2.08 -0.18
N ASP A 165 8.84 3.06 0.51
CA ASP A 165 9.40 4.41 0.55
C ASP A 165 10.79 4.44 1.21
N LYS A 166 11.02 3.60 2.22
CA LYS A 166 12.33 3.43 2.85
C LYS A 166 13.34 2.80 1.89
N ILE A 167 13.01 1.67 1.26
CA ILE A 167 13.92 0.97 0.35
C ILE A 167 14.25 1.83 -0.87
N LYS A 168 13.28 2.56 -1.42
CA LYS A 168 13.51 3.51 -2.52
C LYS A 168 14.54 4.57 -2.16
N LYS A 169 14.46 5.14 -0.95
CA LYS A 169 15.45 6.11 -0.44
C LYS A 169 16.83 5.46 -0.29
N GLU A 170 16.90 4.24 0.24
CA GLU A 170 18.17 3.52 0.39
C GLU A 170 18.84 3.13 -0.94
N LEU A 171 18.05 2.87 -1.98
CA LEU A 171 18.54 2.51 -3.31
C LEU A 171 18.74 3.72 -4.24
N ASN A 172 18.44 4.93 -3.78
CA ASN A 172 18.38 6.15 -4.59
C ASN A 172 17.48 6.00 -5.84
N ILE A 173 16.32 5.35 -5.67
CA ILE A 173 15.33 5.13 -6.74
C ILE A 173 14.15 6.08 -6.50
N LYS A 174 13.65 6.71 -7.57
CA LYS A 174 12.47 7.60 -7.52
C LYS A 174 11.15 6.82 -7.35
#